data_AF-A0A7Y8MKJ9-F1
#
_entry.id   AF-A0A7Y8MKJ9-F1
#
_cell.length_a   1.000
_cell.length_b   1.000
_cell.length_c   1.000
_cell.angle_alpha   90.00
_cell.angle_beta   90.00
_cell.angle_gamma   90.00
#
_symmetry.space_group_name_H-M   'P 1'
#
loop_
_entity.id
_entity.type
_entity.pdbx_description
1 polymer ?
#
loop_
_entity_poly.entity_id
_entity_poly.type
_entity_poly.pdbx_seq_one_letter_code
_entity_poly.pdbx_strand_id
1 'polypeptide(L)'
;MRGLACDIFCSVVDNYGDVGVAWRLSRQLAAEHGLQVRLWLDDLATLSRIWPLAKADLPVQTVQGIELRHWQADFPEVLPAPLVIETFGCALPDNYLAAMAAREPRPLWLNLDHLSAESWVKGCHRLPSPHPRLPLTGYFFYPGFEPETGGLIRERGLLAERQAYQADPAARTQFWQSLHLAPPAADSLAVSLFAYDNPAIAGLLAAWVDGRQRVRCLVPEGVALDAVSRFFEARLLPGQSLSSGALEVCALPFFDQDGYDRLLWSCDLNFVRGEDSFVRGQWAARPFVWNIYAQEAEAHWPKLQA
;
A
#
# COMPACT_ATOMS: atom_id res chain seq x y z
N MET A 1 20.51 18.79 14.60
CA MET A 1 20.53 19.13 13.16
C MET A 1 19.09 19.15 12.70
N ARG A 2 18.61 20.23 12.06
CA ARG A 2 17.26 20.22 11.47
C ARG A 2 17.32 19.32 10.24
N GLY A 3 16.45 18.32 10.16
CA GLY A 3 16.33 17.43 9.02
C GLY A 3 16.01 18.21 7.74
N LEU A 4 16.41 17.68 6.59
CA LEU A 4 16.00 18.21 5.29
C LEU A 4 14.47 18.09 5.17
N ALA A 5 13.78 19.17 4.81
CA ALA A 5 12.33 19.12 4.60
C ALA A 5 11.98 18.45 3.26
N CYS A 6 10.88 17.71 3.25
CA CYS A 6 10.36 16.98 2.08
C CYS A 6 8.86 17.20 1.98
N ASP A 7 8.39 17.67 0.82
CA ASP A 7 6.98 17.64 0.47
C ASP A 7 6.70 16.41 -0.39
N ILE A 8 5.64 15.68 -0.07
CA ILE A 8 5.16 14.55 -0.86
C ILE A 8 3.71 14.83 -1.20
N PHE A 9 3.35 14.73 -2.48
CA PHE A 9 1.99 14.93 -2.97
C PHE A 9 1.47 13.62 -3.51
N CYS A 10 0.28 13.22 -3.06
CA CYS A 10 -0.41 12.02 -3.53
C CYS A 10 -1.88 12.34 -3.73
N SER A 11 -2.36 12.13 -4.95
CA SER A 11 -3.77 12.09 -5.28
C SER A 11 -4.24 10.64 -5.27
N VAL A 12 -5.34 10.35 -4.60
CA VAL A 12 -5.84 8.99 -4.39
C VAL A 12 -6.68 8.56 -5.60
N VAL A 13 -6.11 7.74 -6.48
CA VAL A 13 -6.81 7.17 -7.64
C VAL A 13 -7.06 5.67 -7.45
N ASP A 14 -6.03 4.89 -7.11
CA ASP A 14 -6.14 3.44 -6.81
C ASP A 14 -6.33 3.18 -5.31
N ASN A 15 -7.34 3.83 -4.71
CA ASN A 15 -7.73 3.66 -3.30
C ASN A 15 -6.52 3.57 -2.34
N TYR A 16 -6.29 2.40 -1.75
CA TYR A 16 -5.26 2.16 -0.76
C TYR A 16 -3.87 1.93 -1.35
N GLY A 17 -3.73 1.75 -2.67
CA GLY A 17 -2.46 1.55 -3.36
C GLY A 17 -1.59 2.80 -3.27
N ASP A 18 -2.07 3.91 -3.83
CA ASP A 18 -1.32 5.17 -3.93
C ASP A 18 -1.01 5.74 -2.56
N VAL A 19 -2.04 5.94 -1.73
CA VAL A 19 -1.87 6.48 -0.37
C VAL A 19 -1.08 5.54 0.53
N GLY A 20 -1.17 4.22 0.30
CA GLY A 20 -0.38 3.23 1.03
C GLY A 20 1.11 3.39 0.77
N VAL A 21 1.50 3.50 -0.49
CA VAL A 21 2.89 3.74 -0.90
C VAL A 21 3.37 5.11 -0.39
N ALA A 22 2.60 6.17 -0.60
CA ALA A 22 2.96 7.52 -0.17
C ALA A 22 3.13 7.63 1.35
N TRP A 23 2.22 7.01 2.12
CA TRP A 23 2.30 6.98 3.58
C TRP A 23 3.51 6.17 4.07
N ARG A 24 3.76 5.00 3.49
CA ARG A 24 4.91 4.16 3.86
C ARG A 24 6.23 4.86 3.57
N LEU A 25 6.36 5.48 2.39
CA LEU A 25 7.52 6.30 2.04
C LEU A 25 7.71 7.45 3.03
N SER A 26 6.64 8.17 3.36
CA SER A 26 6.66 9.28 4.32
C SER A 26 7.18 8.85 5.69
N ARG A 27 6.66 7.71 6.20
CA ARG A 27 7.11 7.11 7.47
C ARG A 27 8.58 6.75 7.45
N GLN A 28 9.05 6.11 6.38
CA GLN A 28 10.44 5.69 6.29
C GLN A 28 11.39 6.91 6.21
N LEU A 29 11.06 7.91 5.39
CA LEU A 29 11.86 9.14 5.28
C LEU A 29 11.94 9.91 6.59
N ALA A 30 10.84 10.00 7.34
CA ALA A 30 10.82 10.65 8.65
C ALA A 30 11.61 9.85 9.69
N ALA A 31 11.30 8.55 9.86
CA ALA A 31 11.81 7.74 10.96
C ALA A 31 13.25 7.25 10.74
N GLU A 32 13.62 6.83 9.53
CA GLU A 32 14.93 6.19 9.26
C GLU A 32 15.98 7.16 8.70
N HIS A 33 15.53 8.25 8.09
CA HIS A 33 16.38 9.23 7.43
C HIS A 33 16.31 10.63 8.07
N GLY A 34 15.38 10.86 9.00
CA GLY A 34 15.29 12.11 9.76
C GLY A 34 14.81 13.31 8.94
N LEU A 35 14.11 13.09 7.82
CA LEU A 35 13.54 14.17 7.02
C LEU A 35 12.31 14.77 7.72
N GLN A 36 12.09 16.07 7.52
CA GLN A 36 10.86 16.73 7.95
C GLN A 36 9.81 16.60 6.85
N VAL A 37 8.97 15.58 6.95
CA VAL A 37 8.02 15.24 5.89
C VAL A 37 6.69 15.97 6.08
N ARG A 38 6.24 16.61 5.00
CA ARG A 38 4.89 17.11 4.78
C ARG A 38 4.25 16.27 3.69
N LEU A 39 3.17 15.57 4.01
CA LEU A 39 2.42 14.74 3.07
C LEU A 39 1.07 15.41 2.77
N TRP A 40 0.89 15.76 1.49
CA TRP A 40 -0.31 16.34 0.93
C TRP A 40 -1.17 15.25 0.29
N LEU A 41 -2.40 15.11 0.77
CA LEU A 41 -3.37 14.12 0.29
C LEU A 41 -4.68 14.80 -0.05
N ASP A 42 -5.26 14.49 -1.21
CA ASP A 42 -6.60 14.95 -1.59
C ASP A 42 -7.72 14.20 -0.84
N ASP A 43 -7.45 12.96 -0.42
CA ASP A 43 -8.35 12.12 0.36
C ASP A 43 -7.72 11.61 1.67
N LEU A 44 -7.92 12.36 2.76
CA LEU A 44 -7.53 11.95 4.11
C LEU A 44 -8.39 10.81 4.68
N ALA A 45 -9.60 10.59 4.16
CA ALA A 45 -10.46 9.53 4.64
C ALA A 45 -9.90 8.15 4.26
N THR A 46 -9.36 8.00 3.05
CA THR A 46 -8.68 6.77 2.63
C THR A 46 -7.43 6.51 3.48
N LEU A 47 -6.62 7.52 3.81
CA LEU A 47 -5.51 7.35 4.76
C LEU A 47 -6.00 6.88 6.14
N SER A 48 -7.07 7.47 6.67
CA SER A 48 -7.58 7.14 8.01
C SER A 48 -8.02 5.67 8.15
N ARG A 49 -8.33 4.99 7.03
CA ARG A 49 -8.61 3.54 7.01
C ARG A 49 -7.35 2.70 7.23
N ILE A 50 -6.25 3.06 6.56
CA ILE A 50 -4.96 2.33 6.66
C ILE A 50 -4.08 2.81 7.82
N TRP A 51 -4.45 3.93 8.46
CA TRP A 51 -3.78 4.48 9.63
C TRP A 51 -4.77 5.24 10.53
N PRO A 52 -5.51 4.55 11.44
CA PRO A 52 -6.61 5.14 12.23
C PRO A 52 -6.26 6.31 13.16
N LEU A 53 -4.98 6.54 13.41
CA LEU A 53 -4.51 7.72 14.14
C LEU A 53 -4.64 9.01 13.32
N ALA A 54 -4.67 8.92 11.98
CA ALA A 54 -4.98 10.03 11.11
C ALA A 54 -6.48 10.36 11.17
N LYS A 55 -6.80 11.65 11.24
CA LYS A 55 -8.16 12.18 11.36
C LYS A 55 -8.62 12.75 10.03
N ALA A 56 -9.64 12.14 9.42
CA ALA A 56 -10.13 12.56 8.11
C ALA A 56 -10.69 13.99 8.08
N ASP A 57 -11.16 14.49 9.23
CA ASP A 57 -11.79 15.81 9.41
C ASP A 57 -10.80 16.92 9.79
N LEU A 58 -9.53 16.59 10.05
CA LEU A 58 -8.50 17.58 10.37
C LEU A 58 -7.65 17.89 9.13
N PRO A 59 -7.80 19.10 8.54
CA PRO A 59 -7.10 19.44 7.29
C PRO A 59 -5.59 19.62 7.50
N VAL A 60 -5.12 19.85 8.72
CA VAL A 60 -3.70 19.85 9.08
C VAL A 60 -3.53 19.11 10.40
N GLN A 61 -2.60 18.16 10.45
CA GLN A 61 -2.32 17.37 11.64
C GLN A 61 -0.91 16.78 11.61
N THR A 62 -0.43 16.30 12.75
CA THR A 62 0.86 15.61 12.84
C THR A 62 0.66 14.18 13.32
N VAL A 63 1.10 13.21 12.53
CA VAL A 63 0.98 11.78 12.81
C VAL A 63 2.31 11.12 12.54
N GLN A 64 2.86 10.35 13.48
CA GLN A 64 4.18 9.70 13.34
C GLN A 64 5.32 10.67 12.98
N GLY A 65 5.24 11.93 13.45
CA GLY A 65 6.21 12.97 13.12
C GLY A 65 6.10 13.55 11.70
N ILE A 66 5.10 13.13 10.92
CA ILE A 66 4.78 13.63 9.58
C ILE A 66 3.67 14.66 9.70
N GLU A 67 3.83 15.80 9.05
CA GLU A 67 2.78 16.80 8.91
C GLU A 67 1.87 16.40 7.74
N LEU A 68 0.65 15.96 8.05
CA LEU A 68 -0.39 15.64 7.07
C LEU A 68 -1.17 16.91 6.74
N ARG A 69 -1.41 17.16 5.46
CA ARG A 69 -2.21 18.27 4.97
C ARG A 69 -3.22 17.83 3.92
N HIS A 70 -4.45 18.33 4.02
CA HIS A 70 -5.48 18.14 3.01
C HIS A 70 -5.15 18.99 1.79
N TRP A 71 -4.99 18.34 0.64
CA TRP A 71 -4.81 18.95 -0.66
C TRP A 71 -6.17 19.24 -1.27
N GLN A 72 -6.58 20.51 -1.21
CA GLN A 72 -7.83 20.99 -1.81
C GLN A 72 -7.54 21.80 -3.07
N ALA A 73 -8.58 22.00 -3.90
CA ALA A 73 -8.48 22.80 -5.11
C ALA A 73 -8.04 24.25 -4.85
N ASP A 74 -8.50 24.84 -3.74
CA ASP A 74 -7.98 26.12 -3.23
C ASP A 74 -6.69 25.85 -2.43
N PHE A 75 -5.58 25.69 -3.15
CA PHE A 75 -4.31 25.32 -2.54
C PHE A 75 -3.64 26.52 -1.86
N PRO A 76 -3.26 26.43 -0.58
CA PRO A 76 -2.72 27.56 0.16
C PRO A 76 -1.33 27.98 -0.34
N GLU A 77 -1.00 29.26 -0.15
CA GLU A 77 0.36 29.76 -0.34
C GLU A 77 1.30 29.14 0.71
N VAL A 78 2.25 28.34 0.25
CA VAL A 78 3.17 27.60 1.12
C VAL A 78 4.57 27.61 0.55
N LEU A 79 5.57 27.80 1.40
CA LEU A 79 6.97 27.65 1.03
C LEU A 79 7.27 26.18 0.65
N PRO A 80 7.75 25.89 -0.58
CA PRO A 80 8.12 24.55 -0.97
C PRO A 80 9.32 24.02 -0.20
N ALA A 81 9.27 22.73 0.14
CA ALA A 81 10.41 22.00 0.67
C ALA A 81 11.58 21.94 -0.34
N PRO A 82 12.83 21.76 0.11
CA PRO A 82 13.98 21.53 -0.76
C PRO A 82 13.90 20.23 -1.56
N LEU A 83 13.14 19.25 -1.09
CA LEU A 83 12.81 18.03 -1.80
C LEU A 83 11.29 17.98 -2.00
N VAL A 84 10.85 17.78 -3.23
CA VAL A 84 9.44 17.62 -3.60
C VAL A 84 9.28 16.30 -4.35
N ILE A 85 8.36 15.46 -3.89
CA ILE A 85 8.01 14.19 -4.52
C ILE A 85 6.57 14.29 -4.99
N GLU A 86 6.38 14.25 -6.30
CA GLU A 86 5.08 14.08 -6.95
C GLU A 86 4.87 12.60 -7.22
N THR A 87 3.85 11.98 -6.61
CA THR A 87 3.57 10.56 -6.82
C THR A 87 2.53 10.35 -7.92
N PHE A 88 2.76 9.37 -8.79
CA PHE A 88 1.79 8.84 -9.76
C PHE A 88 1.23 9.89 -10.72
N GLY A 89 2.01 10.93 -11.03
CA GLY A 89 1.61 12.00 -11.94
C GLY A 89 0.43 12.84 -11.44
N CYS A 90 0.28 12.99 -10.12
CA CYS A 90 -0.86 13.68 -9.50
C CYS A 90 -0.97 15.18 -9.84
N ALA A 91 0.00 15.76 -10.56
CA ALA A 91 0.05 17.15 -11.02
C ALA A 91 -0.02 18.19 -9.88
N LEU A 92 1.13 18.79 -9.55
CA LEU A 92 1.24 19.78 -8.48
C LEU A 92 0.42 21.07 -8.77
N PRO A 93 -0.08 21.77 -7.73
CA PRO A 93 -0.77 23.05 -7.89
C PRO A 93 0.08 24.12 -8.57
N ASP A 94 -0.53 24.92 -9.46
CA ASP A 94 0.17 25.97 -10.23
C ASP A 94 0.88 27.00 -9.33
N ASN A 95 0.25 27.41 -8.22
CA ASN A 95 0.88 28.35 -7.28
C ASN A 95 2.07 27.74 -6.55
N TYR A 96 2.00 26.46 -6.20
CA TYR A 96 3.12 25.73 -5.61
C TYR A 96 4.29 25.58 -6.62
N LEU A 97 4.00 25.25 -7.89
CA LEU A 97 5.00 25.22 -8.96
C LEU A 97 5.67 26.58 -9.18
N ALA A 98 4.88 27.67 -9.18
CA ALA A 98 5.43 29.02 -9.26
C ALA A 98 6.36 29.34 -8.07
N ALA A 99 5.96 28.96 -6.85
CA ALA A 99 6.77 29.11 -5.65
C ALA A 99 8.06 28.26 -5.71
N MET A 100 8.00 27.05 -6.27
CA MET A 100 9.19 26.21 -6.49
C MET A 100 10.17 26.89 -7.45
N ALA A 101 9.66 27.46 -8.55
CA ALA A 101 10.47 28.13 -9.57
C ALA A 101 11.13 29.43 -9.06
N ALA A 102 10.47 30.13 -8.13
CA ALA A 102 10.96 31.37 -7.52
C ALA A 102 11.96 31.14 -6.36
N ARG A 103 12.08 29.91 -5.86
CA ARG A 103 12.95 29.57 -4.73
C ARG A 103 14.41 29.42 -5.18
N GLU A 104 15.34 29.91 -4.37
CA GLU A 104 16.78 29.74 -4.58
C GLU A 104 17.43 29.11 -3.32
N PRO A 105 18.08 27.92 -3.42
CA PRO A 105 18.12 27.06 -4.61
C PRO A 105 16.75 26.44 -4.92
N ARG A 106 16.50 26.16 -6.20
CA ARG A 106 15.28 25.45 -6.61
C ARG A 106 15.20 24.07 -5.96
N PRO A 107 14.00 23.60 -5.58
CA PRO A 107 13.83 22.25 -5.04
C PRO A 107 14.28 21.16 -6.00
N LEU A 108 14.78 20.04 -5.45
CA LEU A 108 14.84 18.79 -6.20
C LEU A 108 13.41 18.26 -6.33
N TRP A 109 12.94 18.09 -7.57
CA TRP A 109 11.61 17.58 -7.88
C TRP A 109 11.72 16.18 -8.45
N LEU A 110 11.13 15.20 -7.77
CA LEU A 110 11.08 13.81 -8.17
C LEU A 110 9.65 13.44 -8.57
N ASN A 111 9.50 12.80 -9.73
CA ASN A 111 8.25 12.19 -10.18
C ASN A 111 8.32 10.70 -9.84
N LEU A 112 7.75 10.29 -8.71
CA LEU A 112 7.67 8.89 -8.31
C LEU A 112 6.57 8.20 -9.11
N ASP A 113 6.95 7.29 -9.99
CA ASP A 113 6.00 6.53 -10.80
C ASP A 113 5.63 5.20 -10.12
N HIS A 114 4.68 4.48 -10.70
CA HIS A 114 4.31 3.14 -10.26
C HIS A 114 5.46 2.16 -10.42
N LEU A 115 5.54 1.19 -9.51
CA LEU A 115 6.41 0.03 -9.60
C LEU A 115 6.16 -0.73 -10.90
N SER A 116 7.20 -1.09 -11.63
CA SER A 116 7.09 -2.06 -12.73
C SER A 116 8.31 -2.97 -12.79
N ALA A 117 8.08 -4.19 -13.27
CA ALA A 117 9.12 -5.16 -13.61
C ALA A 117 9.54 -5.08 -15.08
N GLU A 118 8.87 -4.26 -15.89
CA GLU A 118 9.15 -4.15 -17.32
C GLU A 118 10.55 -3.57 -17.59
N SER A 119 11.29 -4.21 -18.50
CA SER A 119 12.69 -3.88 -18.76
C SER A 119 12.98 -2.44 -19.21
N TRP A 120 11.98 -1.68 -19.65
CA TRP A 120 12.16 -0.29 -20.09
C TRP A 120 12.33 0.68 -18.90
N VAL A 121 11.85 0.34 -17.70
CA VAL A 121 11.85 1.29 -16.57
C VAL A 121 13.24 1.72 -16.13
N LYS A 122 14.24 0.83 -16.22
CA LYS A 122 15.65 1.19 -15.94
C LYS A 122 16.21 2.23 -16.90
N GLY A 123 15.73 2.26 -18.14
CA GLY A 123 16.11 3.27 -19.13
C GLY A 123 15.49 4.64 -18.85
N CYS A 124 14.38 4.67 -18.11
CA CYS A 124 13.63 5.88 -17.77
C CYS A 124 13.94 6.41 -16.36
N HIS A 125 14.46 5.57 -15.46
CA HIS A 125 14.84 5.96 -14.11
C HIS A 125 15.91 7.07 -14.11
N ARG A 126 15.68 8.13 -13.32
CA ARG A 126 16.50 9.36 -13.19
C ARG A 126 16.56 10.24 -14.44
N LEU A 127 15.76 9.97 -15.48
CA LEU A 127 15.72 10.87 -16.63
C LEU A 127 15.15 12.24 -16.22
N PRO A 128 15.76 13.34 -16.68
CA PRO A 128 15.23 14.67 -16.46
C PRO A 128 13.99 14.93 -17.34
N SER A 129 13.04 15.65 -16.78
CA SER A 129 11.82 16.13 -17.44
C SER A 129 11.72 17.64 -17.21
N PRO A 130 12.24 18.47 -18.14
CA PRO A 130 12.12 19.92 -18.03
C PRO A 130 10.66 20.36 -18.04
N HIS A 131 10.28 21.23 -17.11
CA HIS A 131 8.93 21.80 -17.11
C HIS A 131 8.74 22.66 -18.37
N PRO A 132 7.60 22.56 -19.08
CA PRO A 132 7.43 23.18 -20.39
C PRO A 132 7.50 24.73 -20.38
N ARG A 133 7.24 25.36 -19.23
CA ARG A 133 7.13 26.82 -19.11
C ARG A 133 7.96 27.45 -18.00
N LEU A 134 8.33 26.66 -16.99
CA LEU A 134 8.97 27.17 -15.77
C LEU A 134 10.41 26.66 -15.77
N PRO A 135 11.35 27.36 -15.12
CA PRO A 135 12.74 26.93 -15.06
C PRO A 135 12.94 25.81 -14.01
N LEU A 136 12.10 24.78 -14.07
CA LEU A 136 12.09 23.60 -13.22
C LEU A 136 12.45 22.37 -14.05
N THR A 137 13.05 21.38 -13.40
CA THR A 137 13.31 20.07 -14.00
C THR A 137 12.93 19.02 -12.97
N GLY A 138 11.90 18.25 -13.29
CA GLY A 138 11.55 17.05 -12.55
C GLY A 138 12.47 15.90 -12.96
N TYR A 139 12.61 14.88 -12.13
CA TYR A 139 13.35 13.67 -12.46
C TYR A 139 12.47 12.46 -12.22
N PHE A 140 12.32 11.61 -13.24
CA PHE A 140 11.55 10.39 -13.09
C PHE A 140 12.22 9.43 -12.10
N PHE A 141 11.44 8.88 -11.18
CA PHE A 141 11.88 7.88 -10.23
C PHE A 141 10.97 6.66 -10.37
N TYR A 142 11.41 5.68 -11.16
CA TYR A 142 10.74 4.40 -11.32
C TYR A 142 11.21 3.39 -10.27
N PRO A 143 10.34 2.92 -9.35
CA PRO A 143 10.60 1.73 -8.54
C PRO A 143 10.69 0.48 -9.42
N GLY A 144 11.45 -0.51 -8.98
CA GLY A 144 11.63 -1.74 -9.75
C GLY A 144 12.49 -2.79 -9.04
N PHE A 145 12.60 -3.95 -9.68
CA PHE A 145 13.26 -5.13 -9.13
C PHE A 145 14.74 -5.25 -9.55
N GLU A 146 15.18 -4.50 -10.55
CA GLU A 146 16.57 -4.47 -11.02
C GLU A 146 17.40 -3.39 -10.31
N PRO A 147 18.73 -3.57 -10.16
CA PRO A 147 19.63 -2.62 -9.51
C PRO A 147 19.63 -1.20 -10.09
N GLU A 148 19.33 -1.05 -11.38
CA GLU A 148 19.30 0.22 -12.11
C GLU A 148 18.02 1.04 -11.89
N THR A 149 17.05 0.48 -11.16
CA THR A 149 15.80 1.15 -10.82
C THR A 149 15.87 1.84 -9.45
N GLY A 150 14.77 2.45 -9.02
CA GLY A 150 14.62 3.05 -7.70
C GLY A 150 14.52 2.05 -6.55
N GLY A 151 14.50 0.75 -6.85
CA GLY A 151 14.35 -0.32 -5.88
C GLY A 151 12.93 -0.41 -5.32
N LEU A 152 12.83 -1.00 -4.13
CA LEU A 152 11.57 -1.24 -3.42
C LEU A 152 11.61 -0.65 -2.02
N ILE A 153 10.48 -0.11 -1.56
CA ILE A 153 10.34 0.37 -0.18
C ILE A 153 10.43 -0.83 0.77
N ARG A 154 11.41 -0.77 1.67
CA ARG A 154 11.65 -1.78 2.69
C ARG A 154 12.29 -1.13 3.90
N GLU A 155 11.57 -1.16 5.02
CA GLU A 155 12.04 -0.66 6.31
C GLU A 155 13.30 -1.44 6.75
N ARG A 156 14.27 -0.76 7.37
CA ARG A 156 15.61 -1.31 7.68
C ARG A 156 15.54 -2.59 8.52
N GLY A 157 14.61 -2.65 9.47
CA GLY A 157 14.42 -3.78 10.38
C GLY A 157 13.47 -4.87 9.88
N LEU A 158 12.76 -4.65 8.77
CA LEU A 158 11.59 -5.44 8.38
C LEU A 158 11.86 -6.94 8.31
N LEU A 159 12.95 -7.32 7.63
CA LEU A 159 13.24 -8.74 7.39
C LEU A 159 13.61 -9.46 8.69
N ALA A 160 14.34 -8.79 9.59
CA ALA A 160 14.71 -9.35 10.89
C ALA A 160 13.48 -9.48 11.79
N GLU A 161 12.60 -8.47 11.80
CA GLU A 161 11.33 -8.52 12.53
C GLU A 161 10.44 -9.66 12.03
N ARG A 162 10.24 -9.77 10.71
CA ARG A 162 9.46 -10.83 10.08
C ARG A 162 10.01 -12.22 10.41
N GLN A 163 11.33 -12.42 10.35
CA GLN A 163 11.97 -13.68 10.69
C GLN A 163 11.76 -14.05 12.17
N ALA A 164 11.99 -13.09 13.08
CA ALA A 164 11.77 -13.28 14.51
C ALA A 164 10.29 -13.64 14.80
N TYR A 165 9.36 -12.93 14.18
CA TYR A 165 7.93 -13.19 14.30
C TYR A 165 7.53 -14.60 13.82
N GLN A 166 7.97 -14.99 12.61
CA GLN A 166 7.62 -16.30 12.03
C GLN A 166 8.21 -17.48 12.82
N ALA A 167 9.37 -17.28 13.46
CA ALA A 167 10.04 -18.27 14.28
C ALA A 167 9.44 -18.40 15.70
N ASP A 168 8.60 -17.45 16.14
CA ASP A 168 8.02 -17.41 17.49
C ASP A 168 6.58 -17.94 17.51
N PRO A 169 6.32 -19.15 18.06
CA PRO A 169 4.96 -19.69 18.20
C PRO A 169 4.05 -18.84 19.10
N ALA A 170 4.60 -18.16 20.11
CA ALA A 170 3.82 -17.33 21.02
C ALA A 170 3.36 -16.05 20.32
N ALA A 171 4.23 -15.38 19.57
CA ALA A 171 3.86 -14.20 18.77
C ALA A 171 2.78 -14.53 17.73
N ARG A 172 2.89 -15.68 17.06
CA ARG A 172 1.85 -16.15 16.12
C ARG A 172 0.53 -16.44 16.83
N THR A 173 0.58 -17.11 17.98
CA THR A 173 -0.63 -17.39 18.78
C THR A 173 -1.30 -16.10 19.24
N GLN A 174 -0.51 -15.11 19.69
CA GLN A 174 -1.00 -13.80 20.12
C GLN A 174 -1.69 -13.05 18.97
N PHE A 175 -1.18 -13.16 17.74
CA PHE A 175 -1.85 -12.56 16.58
C PHE A 175 -3.25 -13.13 16.38
N TRP A 176 -3.41 -14.46 16.37
CA TRP A 176 -4.73 -15.09 16.26
C TRP A 176 -5.69 -14.66 17.38
N GLN A 177 -5.19 -14.60 18.62
CA GLN A 177 -5.96 -14.13 19.77
C GLN A 177 -6.38 -12.66 19.62
N SER A 178 -5.54 -11.81 19.04
CA SER A 178 -5.87 -10.41 18.76
C SER A 178 -7.01 -10.25 17.75
N LEU A 179 -7.22 -11.26 16.90
CA LEU A 179 -8.36 -11.35 15.98
C LEU A 179 -9.58 -12.06 16.61
N HIS A 180 -9.49 -12.44 17.88
CA HIS A 180 -10.47 -13.28 18.58
C HIS A 180 -10.68 -14.65 17.91
N LEU A 181 -9.64 -15.17 17.26
CA LEU A 181 -9.63 -16.48 16.60
C LEU A 181 -8.69 -17.44 17.34
N ALA A 182 -9.01 -18.73 17.30
CA ALA A 182 -8.05 -19.76 17.65
C ALA A 182 -7.01 -19.91 16.52
N PRO A 183 -5.76 -20.29 16.81
CA PRO A 183 -4.83 -20.68 15.76
C PRO A 183 -5.42 -21.75 14.83
N PRO A 184 -5.09 -21.75 13.53
CA PRO A 184 -5.53 -22.78 12.61
C PRO A 184 -5.03 -24.15 13.07
N ALA A 185 -5.84 -25.19 12.82
CA ALA A 185 -5.43 -26.57 13.03
C ALA A 185 -4.23 -26.91 12.12
N ALA A 186 -3.40 -27.88 12.53
CA ALA A 186 -2.18 -28.23 11.80
C ALA A 186 -2.42 -28.71 10.35
N ASP A 187 -3.62 -29.19 10.05
CA ASP A 187 -4.08 -29.64 8.73
C ASP A 187 -4.84 -28.55 7.95
N SER A 188 -4.99 -27.35 8.51
CA SER A 188 -5.71 -26.23 7.93
C SER A 188 -4.75 -25.22 7.32
N LEU A 189 -4.99 -24.84 6.07
CA LEU A 189 -4.27 -23.78 5.37
C LEU A 189 -4.83 -22.41 5.78
N ALA A 190 -3.98 -21.54 6.31
CA ALA A 190 -4.34 -20.15 6.57
C ALA A 190 -4.13 -19.29 5.30
N VAL A 191 -5.18 -18.64 4.82
CA VAL A 191 -5.15 -17.84 3.59
C VAL A 191 -5.64 -16.43 3.87
N SER A 192 -4.92 -15.38 3.47
CA SER A 192 -5.49 -14.02 3.43
C SER A 192 -6.09 -13.73 2.06
N LEU A 193 -7.24 -13.07 2.02
CA LEU A 193 -7.90 -12.66 0.77
C LEU A 193 -8.09 -11.14 0.69
N PHE A 194 -7.16 -10.46 0.02
CA PHE A 194 -7.25 -9.04 -0.31
C PHE A 194 -7.15 -8.84 -1.83
N ALA A 195 -8.31 -8.66 -2.47
CA ALA A 195 -8.46 -8.63 -3.93
C ALA A 195 -9.42 -7.50 -4.37
N TYR A 196 -9.38 -7.11 -5.64
CA TYR A 196 -10.44 -6.28 -6.25
C TYR A 196 -11.71 -7.12 -6.44
N ASP A 197 -12.79 -6.51 -6.92
CA ASP A 197 -13.97 -7.30 -7.33
C ASP A 197 -13.55 -8.18 -8.50
N ASN A 198 -13.60 -9.50 -8.32
CA ASN A 198 -13.10 -10.45 -9.29
C ASN A 198 -14.04 -11.66 -9.36
N PRO A 199 -14.64 -11.96 -10.53
CA PRO A 199 -15.57 -13.08 -10.67
C PRO A 199 -14.93 -14.45 -10.37
N ALA A 200 -13.60 -14.58 -10.50
CA ALA A 200 -12.89 -15.81 -10.17
C ALA A 200 -12.93 -16.17 -8.68
N ILE A 201 -13.25 -15.21 -7.79
CA ILE A 201 -13.36 -15.46 -6.34
C ILE A 201 -14.42 -16.54 -6.06
N ALA A 202 -15.58 -16.51 -6.73
CA ALA A 202 -16.63 -17.50 -6.51
C ALA A 202 -16.16 -18.93 -6.85
N GLY A 203 -15.45 -19.10 -7.97
CA GLY A 203 -14.87 -20.39 -8.36
C GLY A 203 -13.78 -20.87 -7.40
N LEU A 204 -12.96 -19.95 -6.88
CA LEU A 204 -11.96 -20.25 -5.86
C LEU A 204 -12.59 -20.74 -4.55
N LEU A 205 -13.61 -20.04 -4.06
CA LEU A 205 -14.33 -20.44 -2.84
C LEU A 205 -14.99 -21.80 -3.00
N ALA A 206 -15.64 -22.06 -4.14
CA ALA A 206 -16.23 -23.37 -4.43
C ALA A 206 -15.19 -24.49 -4.40
N ALA A 207 -14.02 -24.28 -5.01
CA ALA A 207 -12.93 -25.26 -4.98
C ALA A 207 -12.41 -25.55 -3.57
N TRP A 208 -12.43 -24.55 -2.67
CA TRP A 208 -12.07 -24.75 -1.26
C TRP A 208 -13.16 -25.44 -0.45
N VAL A 209 -14.44 -25.20 -0.75
CA VAL A 209 -15.56 -25.90 -0.12
C VAL A 209 -15.48 -27.40 -0.40
N ASP A 210 -15.26 -27.78 -1.66
CA ASP A 210 -15.22 -29.18 -2.12
C ASP A 210 -13.83 -29.84 -1.95
N GLY A 211 -12.83 -29.07 -1.51
CA GLY A 211 -11.46 -29.51 -1.34
C GLY A 211 -11.27 -30.52 -0.21
N ARG A 212 -10.17 -31.28 -0.27
CA ARG A 212 -9.80 -32.23 0.80
C ARG A 212 -9.04 -31.58 1.96
N GLN A 213 -8.31 -30.50 1.66
CA GLN A 213 -7.55 -29.75 2.66
C GLN A 213 -8.44 -28.68 3.26
N ARG A 214 -8.43 -28.53 4.58
CA ARG A 214 -9.15 -27.46 5.26
C ARG A 214 -8.51 -26.12 4.93
N VAL A 215 -9.33 -25.11 4.69
CA VAL A 215 -8.88 -23.75 4.41
C VAL A 215 -9.58 -22.81 5.38
N ARG A 216 -8.78 -22.02 6.11
CA ARG A 216 -9.26 -20.85 6.84
C ARG A 216 -8.89 -19.60 6.07
N CYS A 217 -9.88 -19.01 5.41
CA CYS A 217 -9.74 -17.79 4.63
C CYS A 217 -10.07 -16.57 5.49
N LEU A 218 -9.09 -15.70 5.67
CA LEU A 218 -9.15 -14.45 6.39
C LEU A 218 -9.40 -13.31 5.41
N VAL A 219 -10.53 -12.61 5.56
CA VAL A 219 -10.97 -11.60 4.59
C VAL A 219 -11.12 -10.26 5.30
N PRO A 220 -10.15 -9.34 5.19
CA PRO A 220 -10.31 -7.98 5.67
C PRO A 220 -11.54 -7.31 5.03
N GLU A 221 -12.19 -6.43 5.79
CA GLU A 221 -13.30 -5.62 5.31
C GLU A 221 -12.95 -4.92 3.98
N GLY A 222 -13.86 -4.98 3.01
CA GLY A 222 -13.69 -4.35 1.70
C GLY A 222 -14.27 -5.19 0.57
N VAL A 223 -13.85 -4.88 -0.65
CA VAL A 223 -14.46 -5.41 -1.89
C VAL A 223 -14.48 -6.94 -1.96
N ALA A 224 -13.40 -7.61 -1.52
CA ALA A 224 -13.35 -9.06 -1.50
C ALA A 224 -14.37 -9.68 -0.53
N LEU A 225 -14.66 -9.03 0.59
CA LEU A 225 -15.67 -9.49 1.56
C LEU A 225 -17.08 -9.42 0.98
N ASP A 226 -17.36 -8.45 0.10
CA ASP A 226 -18.64 -8.37 -0.63
C ASP A 226 -18.78 -9.52 -1.64
N ALA A 227 -17.71 -9.90 -2.34
CA ALA A 227 -17.71 -11.07 -3.21
C ALA A 227 -17.95 -12.37 -2.42
N VAL A 228 -17.32 -12.51 -1.25
CA VAL A 228 -17.51 -13.65 -0.36
C VAL A 228 -18.94 -13.69 0.20
N SER A 229 -19.48 -12.54 0.64
CA SER A 229 -20.87 -12.44 1.13
C SER A 229 -21.88 -12.84 0.06
N ARG A 230 -21.65 -12.45 -1.21
CA ARG A 230 -22.47 -12.88 -2.35
C ARG A 230 -22.41 -14.40 -2.56
N PHE A 231 -21.23 -15.01 -2.46
CA PHE A 231 -21.07 -16.46 -2.63
C PHE A 231 -21.85 -17.28 -1.58
N PHE A 232 -21.86 -16.82 -0.32
CA PHE A 232 -22.61 -17.48 0.76
C PHE A 232 -24.09 -17.06 0.85
N GLU A 233 -24.54 -16.15 -0.02
CA GLU A 233 -25.87 -15.52 0.07
C GLU A 233 -26.16 -14.93 1.47
N ALA A 234 -25.11 -14.49 2.17
CA ALA A 234 -25.17 -14.05 3.55
C ALA A 234 -24.21 -12.88 3.77
N ARG A 235 -24.72 -11.78 4.35
CA ARG A 235 -23.88 -10.63 4.69
C ARG A 235 -22.96 -10.98 5.85
N LEU A 236 -21.65 -10.90 5.61
CA LEU A 236 -20.63 -11.16 6.62
C LEU A 236 -20.07 -9.84 7.16
N LEU A 237 -20.10 -9.64 8.48
CA LEU A 237 -19.55 -8.47 9.16
C LEU A 237 -18.22 -8.81 9.86
N PRO A 238 -17.29 -7.86 10.03
CA PRO A 238 -16.06 -8.07 10.79
C PRO A 238 -16.31 -8.74 12.15
N GLY A 239 -15.50 -9.75 12.47
CA GLY A 239 -15.64 -10.59 13.67
C GLY A 239 -16.57 -11.79 13.50
N GLN A 240 -17.27 -11.91 12.37
CA GLN A 240 -18.09 -13.08 12.06
C GLN A 240 -17.32 -14.11 11.24
N SER A 241 -17.79 -15.35 11.26
CA SER A 241 -17.25 -16.43 10.44
C SER A 241 -18.37 -17.29 9.87
N LEU A 242 -18.14 -17.87 8.70
CA LEU A 242 -18.99 -18.87 8.06
C LEU A 242 -18.17 -20.10 7.70
N SER A 243 -18.81 -21.26 7.68
CA SER A 243 -18.16 -22.50 7.26
C SER A 243 -19.03 -23.28 6.29
N SER A 244 -18.41 -23.83 5.25
CA SER A 244 -19.04 -24.75 4.31
C SER A 244 -18.01 -25.74 3.79
N GLY A 245 -18.31 -27.04 3.87
CA GLY A 245 -17.37 -28.09 3.50
C GLY A 245 -16.03 -27.96 4.22
N ALA A 246 -14.94 -27.90 3.45
CA ALA A 246 -13.59 -27.71 3.98
C ALA A 246 -13.17 -26.24 4.17
N LEU A 247 -14.04 -25.27 3.84
CA LEU A 247 -13.76 -23.84 3.94
C LEU A 247 -14.38 -23.22 5.19
N GLU A 248 -13.58 -22.50 5.96
CA GLU A 248 -14.00 -21.51 6.94
C GLU A 248 -13.57 -20.12 6.47
N VAL A 249 -14.49 -19.17 6.44
CA VAL A 249 -14.20 -17.76 6.16
C VAL A 249 -14.35 -16.97 7.45
N CYS A 250 -13.35 -16.18 7.81
CA CYS A 250 -13.42 -15.21 8.90
C CYS A 250 -13.33 -13.79 8.34
N ALA A 251 -14.38 -12.98 8.56
CA ALA A 251 -14.37 -11.56 8.21
C ALA A 251 -13.56 -10.80 9.26
N LEU A 252 -12.54 -10.06 8.82
CA LEU A 252 -11.66 -9.30 9.68
C LEU A 252 -11.96 -7.80 9.56
N PRO A 253 -11.74 -7.01 10.62
CA PRO A 253 -11.73 -5.56 10.47
C PRO A 253 -10.61 -5.13 9.51
N PHE A 254 -10.71 -3.90 9.01
CA PHE A 254 -9.62 -3.32 8.25
C PHE A 254 -8.39 -3.14 9.15
N PHE A 255 -7.19 -3.37 8.61
CA PHE A 255 -5.93 -3.29 9.34
C PHE A 255 -5.20 -1.96 9.07
N ASP A 256 -4.43 -1.50 10.04
CA ASP A 256 -3.34 -0.59 9.72
C ASP A 256 -2.23 -1.31 8.92
N GLN A 257 -1.33 -0.56 8.28
CA GLN A 257 -0.29 -1.15 7.43
C GLN A 257 0.59 -2.17 8.17
N ASP A 258 0.92 -1.92 9.44
CA ASP A 258 1.82 -2.77 10.23
C ASP A 258 1.09 -4.05 10.69
N GLY A 259 -0.19 -3.95 11.05
CA GLY A 259 -1.05 -5.09 11.35
C GLY A 259 -1.31 -5.95 10.12
N TYR A 260 -1.44 -5.33 8.94
CA TYR A 260 -1.57 -6.05 7.68
C TYR A 260 -0.30 -6.83 7.33
N ASP A 261 0.89 -6.28 7.58
CA ASP A 261 2.14 -7.04 7.44
C ASP A 261 2.13 -8.31 8.33
N ARG A 262 1.67 -8.21 9.58
CA ARG A 262 1.55 -9.37 10.49
C ARG A 262 0.53 -10.40 10.03
N LEU A 263 -0.56 -9.97 9.39
CA LEU A 263 -1.49 -10.88 8.72
C LEU A 263 -0.77 -11.68 7.64
N LEU A 264 -0.03 -11.00 6.76
CA LEU A 264 0.71 -11.66 5.67
C LEU A 264 1.76 -12.66 6.19
N TRP A 265 2.42 -12.33 7.31
CA TRP A 265 3.43 -13.21 7.92
C TRP A 265 2.84 -14.46 8.58
N SER A 266 1.56 -14.37 9.00
CA SER A 266 0.82 -15.42 9.72
C SER A 266 0.11 -16.41 8.80
N CYS A 267 -0.12 -16.04 7.55
CA CYS A 267 -0.76 -16.89 6.56
C CYS A 267 0.23 -17.76 5.78
N ASP A 268 -0.28 -18.87 5.25
CA ASP A 268 0.46 -19.78 4.38
C ASP A 268 0.38 -19.39 2.90
N LEU A 269 -0.70 -18.70 2.52
CA LEU A 269 -0.92 -18.13 1.19
C LEU A 269 -1.58 -16.76 1.31
N ASN A 270 -1.09 -15.78 0.55
CA ASN A 270 -1.62 -14.42 0.58
C ASN A 270 -2.15 -13.99 -0.79
N PHE A 271 -3.45 -13.73 -0.92
CA PHE A 271 -3.95 -12.96 -2.06
C PHE A 271 -3.81 -11.48 -1.74
N VAL A 272 -3.07 -10.79 -2.61
CA VAL A 272 -2.72 -9.37 -2.51
C VAL A 272 -3.08 -8.66 -3.81
N ARG A 273 -3.13 -7.33 -3.79
CA ARG A 273 -3.52 -6.51 -4.94
C ARG A 273 -2.76 -5.18 -5.02
N GLY A 274 -2.95 -4.44 -6.11
CA GLY A 274 -2.33 -3.12 -6.28
C GLY A 274 -0.81 -3.17 -6.15
N GLU A 275 -0.22 -2.14 -5.54
CA GLU A 275 1.25 -1.98 -5.45
C GLU A 275 1.81 -2.25 -4.04
N ASP A 276 1.35 -1.55 -3.00
CA ASP A 276 1.92 -1.72 -1.64
C ASP A 276 1.79 -3.17 -1.17
N SER A 277 0.57 -3.72 -1.16
CA SER A 277 0.33 -5.08 -0.67
C SER A 277 1.02 -6.15 -1.52
N PHE A 278 1.26 -5.89 -2.80
CA PHE A 278 2.05 -6.76 -3.67
C PHE A 278 3.52 -6.83 -3.21
N VAL A 279 4.13 -5.69 -2.91
CA VAL A 279 5.49 -5.65 -2.34
C VAL A 279 5.53 -6.27 -0.94
N ARG A 280 4.52 -6.00 -0.09
CA ARG A 280 4.44 -6.59 1.25
C ARG A 280 4.27 -8.11 1.23
N GLY A 281 3.49 -8.63 0.28
CA GLY A 281 3.33 -10.07 0.05
C GLY A 281 4.65 -10.76 -0.25
N GLN A 282 5.54 -10.10 -1.00
CA GLN A 282 6.90 -10.59 -1.25
C GLN A 282 7.75 -10.56 0.02
N TRP A 283 7.72 -9.47 0.79
CA TRP A 283 8.49 -9.34 2.03
C TRP A 283 8.07 -10.31 3.13
N ALA A 284 6.81 -10.77 3.11
CA ALA A 284 6.32 -11.83 3.98
C ALA A 284 7.04 -13.18 3.77
N ALA A 285 7.70 -13.37 2.62
CA ALA A 285 8.37 -14.61 2.23
C ALA A 285 7.45 -15.84 2.32
N ARG A 286 6.21 -15.65 1.84
CA ARG A 286 5.17 -16.69 1.73
C ARG A 286 4.66 -16.73 0.29
N PRO A 287 4.14 -17.88 -0.17
CA PRO A 287 3.37 -17.92 -1.41
C PRO A 287 2.31 -16.81 -1.45
N PHE A 288 2.15 -16.19 -2.61
CA PHE A 288 1.13 -15.17 -2.79
C PHE A 288 0.54 -15.23 -4.20
N VAL A 289 -0.65 -14.67 -4.36
CA VAL A 289 -1.33 -14.45 -5.64
C VAL A 289 -1.57 -12.96 -5.79
N TRP A 290 -1.14 -12.39 -6.90
CA TRP A 290 -1.32 -10.98 -7.19
C TRP A 290 -2.55 -10.76 -8.08
N ASN A 291 -3.53 -10.03 -7.56
CA ASN A 291 -4.62 -9.48 -8.35
C ASN A 291 -4.26 -8.04 -8.76
N ILE A 292 -3.60 -7.90 -9.90
CA ILE A 292 -3.32 -6.60 -10.51
C ILE A 292 -4.63 -5.88 -10.89
N TYR A 293 -4.63 -4.54 -10.83
CA TYR A 293 -5.76 -3.73 -11.26
C TYR A 293 -5.94 -3.83 -12.77
N ALA A 294 -7.16 -4.13 -13.22
CA ALA A 294 -7.46 -4.22 -14.64
C ALA A 294 -7.49 -2.82 -15.27
N GLN A 295 -6.56 -2.55 -16.17
CA GLN A 295 -6.48 -1.29 -16.91
C GLN A 295 -7.14 -1.40 -18.30
N GLU A 296 -7.55 -0.26 -18.83
CA GLU A 296 -8.08 -0.12 -20.19
C GLU A 296 -7.14 -0.74 -21.23
N ALA A 297 -7.72 -1.21 -22.33
CA ALA A 297 -6.99 -1.84 -23.42
C ALA A 297 -6.02 -2.95 -22.97
N GLU A 298 -6.32 -3.63 -21.85
CA GLU A 298 -5.51 -4.74 -21.35
C GLU A 298 -4.06 -4.34 -20.96
N ALA A 299 -3.82 -3.05 -20.72
CA ALA A 299 -2.49 -2.50 -20.42
C ALA A 299 -1.83 -3.04 -19.13
N HIS A 300 -2.60 -3.73 -18.29
CA HIS A 300 -2.11 -4.38 -17.08
C HIS A 300 -1.35 -5.70 -17.38
N TRP A 301 -1.60 -6.35 -18.51
CA TRP A 301 -0.99 -7.65 -18.82
C TRP A 301 0.53 -7.61 -19.02
N PRO A 302 1.12 -6.64 -19.76
CA PRO A 302 2.58 -6.52 -19.84
C PRO A 302 3.25 -6.42 -18.47
N LYS A 303 2.67 -5.61 -17.56
CA LYS A 303 3.16 -5.46 -16.19
C LYS A 303 3.03 -6.73 -15.35
N LEU A 304 1.99 -7.54 -15.58
CA LEU A 304 1.82 -8.83 -14.89
C LEU A 304 2.75 -9.92 -15.43
N GLN A 305 3.09 -9.89 -16.72
CA GLN A 305 3.96 -10.89 -17.36
C GLN A 305 5.45 -10.65 -17.13
N ALA A 306 5.85 -9.38 -16.98
CA ALA A 306 7.23 -8.97 -16.70
C ALA A 306 7.67 -9.37 -15.29
#